data_AF-A0A7H9BI56-F1
#
_entry.id   AF-A0A7H9BI56-F1
#
_cell.length_a   1.000
_cell.length_b   1.000
_cell.length_c   1.000
_cell.angle_alpha   90.00
_cell.angle_beta   90.00
_cell.angle_gamma   90.00
#
_symmetry.space_group_name_H-M   'P 1'
#
loop_
_entity.id
_entity.type
_entity.pdbx_description
1 polymer ?
#
loop_
_entity_poly.entity_id
_entity_poly.type
_entity_poly.pdbx_seq_one_letter_code
_entity_poly.pdbx_strand_id
1 'polypeptide(L)'
;MNLLGTNFIIGEHLQPKIVRWLSVLPLVLMFSAFIPLFLLVGPLGRAMGIPGGAPVKEQPNGLLWLIAFIFIMVALMLMGYALGWLLNALIARYIFRWPSAKVCETFMYSNVPQEWRLDPRATSKTLSASAKLRNNWAITRTKGRWNFILVRGILGWGLPMFLGMSCLPVLTRHIQPTLAYFVPQIILWSLAGGLFGLIIWLFSERQFRKQHDTEA
;
A
#
# COMPACT_ATOMS: atom_id res chain seq x y z
N MET A 1 -15.73 -5.92 14.97
CA MET A 1 -14.38 -5.78 15.57
C MET A 1 -13.50 -5.10 14.55
N ASN A 2 -12.85 -3.99 14.91
CA ASN A 2 -11.99 -3.26 13.97
C ASN A 2 -10.54 -3.52 14.36
N LEU A 3 -9.82 -4.30 13.55
CA LEU A 3 -8.38 -4.48 13.73
C LEU A 3 -7.69 -3.13 13.61
N LEU A 4 -6.67 -2.88 14.44
CA LEU A 4 -5.95 -1.60 14.43
C LEU A 4 -5.40 -1.30 13.02
N GLY A 5 -4.90 -2.32 12.33
CA GLY A 5 -4.36 -2.19 10.98
C GLY A 5 -5.36 -1.87 9.87
N THR A 6 -6.65 -1.94 10.18
CA THR A 6 -7.76 -1.56 9.27
C THR A 6 -8.57 -0.38 9.81
N ASN A 7 -8.25 0.11 11.01
CA ASN A 7 -9.00 1.17 11.67
C ASN A 7 -8.40 2.55 11.36
N PHE A 8 -8.77 3.08 10.19
CA PHE A 8 -8.26 4.36 9.71
C PHE A 8 -8.66 5.56 10.60
N ILE A 9 -9.79 5.46 11.32
CA ILE A 9 -10.30 6.53 12.19
C ILE A 9 -9.35 6.76 13.36
N ILE A 10 -8.82 5.70 13.94
CA ILE A 10 -7.91 5.80 15.10
C ILE A 10 -6.60 6.48 14.75
N GLY A 11 -6.15 6.38 13.50
CA GLY A 11 -4.97 7.09 13.02
C GLY A 11 -5.04 8.60 13.26
N GLU A 12 -6.23 9.20 13.24
CA GLU A 12 -6.43 10.64 13.50
C GLU A 12 -6.26 11.03 14.97
N HIS A 13 -6.45 10.08 15.89
CA HIS A 13 -6.35 10.30 17.33
C HIS A 13 -4.99 9.90 17.93
N LEU A 14 -4.13 9.27 17.13
CA LEU A 14 -2.80 8.84 17.51
C LEU A 14 -1.75 9.92 17.26
N GLN A 15 -0.70 9.93 18.09
CA GLN A 15 0.45 10.81 17.85
C GLN A 15 1.13 10.47 16.51
N PRO A 16 1.50 11.46 15.66
CA PRO A 16 2.11 11.22 14.36
C PRO A 16 3.40 10.39 14.41
N LYS A 17 4.15 10.47 15.51
CA LYS A 17 5.32 9.61 15.74
C LYS A 17 4.90 8.14 15.83
N ILE A 18 3.86 7.83 16.60
CA ILE A 18 3.34 6.47 16.78
C ILE A 18 2.76 5.93 15.47
N VAL A 19 1.98 6.73 14.74
CA VAL A 19 1.44 6.34 13.42
C VAL A 19 2.58 5.97 12.45
N ARG A 20 3.65 6.78 12.39
CA ARG A 20 4.81 6.45 11.55
C ARG A 20 5.45 5.13 11.97
N TRP A 21 5.71 4.92 13.25
CA TRP A 21 6.31 3.67 13.73
C TRP A 21 5.45 2.44 13.44
N LEU A 22 4.14 2.53 13.70
CA LEU A 22 3.21 1.42 13.44
C LEU A 22 3.09 1.10 11.96
N SER A 23 3.17 2.09 11.06
CA SER A 23 3.01 1.87 9.63
C SER A 23 4.26 1.39 8.91
N VAL A 24 5.47 1.68 9.43
CA VAL A 24 6.73 1.32 8.75
C VAL A 24 6.85 -0.19 8.56
N LEU A 25 6.63 -0.99 9.61
CA LEU A 25 6.83 -2.44 9.56
C LEU A 25 5.90 -3.16 8.58
N PRO A 26 4.56 -2.93 8.64
CA PRO A 26 3.62 -3.46 7.64
C PRO A 26 3.96 -3.05 6.21
N LEU A 27 4.33 -1.79 5.98
CA LEU A 27 4.68 -1.31 4.64
C LEU A 27 5.98 -1.95 4.12
N VAL A 28 7.03 -1.97 4.94
CA VAL A 28 8.31 -2.59 4.57
C VAL A 28 8.11 -4.07 4.26
N LEU A 29 7.34 -4.81 5.06
CA LEU A 29 7.10 -6.23 4.81
C LEU A 29 6.17 -6.49 3.62
N MET A 30 5.19 -5.61 3.38
CA MET A 30 4.38 -5.65 2.17
C MET A 30 5.25 -5.54 0.91
N PHE A 31 6.24 -4.63 0.90
CA PHE A 31 7.15 -4.48 -0.24
C PHE A 31 8.30 -5.50 -0.25
N SER A 32 8.70 -6.05 0.89
CA SER A 32 9.70 -7.13 0.90
C SER A 32 9.17 -8.42 0.27
N ALA A 33 7.85 -8.58 0.13
CA ALA A 33 7.22 -9.68 -0.59
C ALA A 33 7.69 -9.81 -2.05
N PHE A 34 8.21 -8.74 -2.65
CA PHE A 34 8.80 -8.79 -3.99
C PHE A 34 10.13 -9.55 -4.02
N ILE A 35 10.89 -9.58 -2.92
CA ILE A 35 12.19 -10.27 -2.86
C ILE A 35 12.06 -11.77 -3.16
N PRO A 36 11.25 -12.56 -2.42
CA PRO A 36 11.11 -13.98 -2.73
C PRO A 36 10.50 -14.19 -4.11
N LEU A 37 9.61 -13.31 -4.56
CA LEU A 37 9.05 -13.37 -5.91
C LEU A 37 10.14 -13.29 -6.98
N PHE A 38 11.04 -12.30 -6.89
CA PHE A 38 12.16 -12.16 -7.83
C PHE A 38 13.18 -13.29 -7.72
N LEU A 39 13.45 -13.79 -6.50
CA LEU A 39 14.34 -14.93 -6.29
C LEU A 39 13.78 -16.23 -6.89
N LEU A 40 12.45 -16.41 -6.88
CA LEU A 40 11.77 -17.60 -7.40
C LEU A 40 11.56 -17.57 -8.92
N VAL A 41 11.48 -16.40 -9.55
CA VAL A 41 11.24 -16.28 -11.01
C VAL A 41 12.28 -17.04 -11.82
N GLY A 42 13.57 -16.95 -11.48
CA GLY A 42 14.65 -17.62 -12.22
C GLY A 42 14.60 -19.15 -12.13
N PRO A 43 14.59 -19.74 -10.92
CA PRO A 43 14.41 -21.18 -10.73
C PRO A 43 13.12 -21.72 -11.34
N LEU A 44 12.01 -21.01 -11.18
CA LEU A 44 10.71 -21.41 -11.73
C LEU A 44 10.72 -21.40 -13.26
N GLY A 45 11.30 -20.37 -13.88
CA GLY A 45 11.48 -20.31 -15.34
C GLY A 45 12.28 -21.50 -15.87
N ARG A 46 13.38 -21.86 -15.20
CA ARG A 46 14.19 -23.04 -15.55
C ARG A 46 13.41 -24.35 -15.38
N ALA A 47 12.67 -24.51 -14.28
CA ALA A 47 11.86 -25.70 -14.03
C ALA A 47 10.74 -25.88 -15.07
N MET A 48 10.22 -24.79 -15.61
CA MET A 48 9.21 -24.79 -16.67
C MET A 48 9.81 -24.85 -18.09
N GLY A 49 11.14 -24.94 -18.23
CA GLY A 49 11.81 -24.98 -19.53
C GLY A 49 11.74 -23.65 -20.30
N ILE A 50 11.43 -22.54 -19.64
CA ILE A 50 11.36 -21.22 -20.27
C ILE A 50 12.79 -20.69 -20.48
N PRO A 51 13.21 -20.41 -21.73
CA PRO A 51 14.53 -19.84 -21.98
C PRO A 51 14.71 -18.50 -21.25
N GLY A 52 15.91 -18.25 -20.72
CA GLY A 52 16.22 -16.99 -20.06
C GLY A 52 15.96 -15.79 -20.98
N GLY A 53 15.15 -14.83 -20.52
CA GLY A 53 14.80 -13.63 -21.30
C GLY A 53 13.67 -13.82 -22.32
N ALA A 54 13.10 -15.03 -22.43
CA ALA A 54 11.95 -15.25 -23.31
C ALA A 54 10.72 -14.47 -22.79
N PRO A 55 9.94 -13.81 -23.68
CA PRO A 55 8.72 -13.12 -23.26
C PRO A 55 7.69 -14.10 -22.70
N VAL A 56 7.20 -13.85 -21.49
CA VAL A 56 6.18 -14.71 -20.84
C VAL A 56 4.93 -14.87 -21.73
N LYS A 57 4.55 -13.83 -22.48
CA LYS A 57 3.39 -13.84 -23.38
C LYS A 57 3.50 -14.83 -24.55
N GLU A 58 4.72 -15.22 -24.93
CA GLU A 58 4.99 -16.13 -26.07
C GLU A 58 5.07 -17.59 -25.62
N GLN A 59 4.99 -17.85 -24.31
CA GLN A 59 5.02 -19.20 -23.76
C GLN A 59 3.62 -19.82 -23.79
N PRO A 60 3.52 -21.17 -23.89
CA PRO A 60 2.27 -21.89 -23.68
C PRO A 60 1.66 -21.48 -22.33
N ASN A 61 0.40 -21.06 -22.34
CA ASN A 61 -0.32 -20.54 -21.16
C ASN A 61 0.28 -19.26 -20.54
N GLY A 62 1.06 -18.47 -21.28
CA GLY A 62 1.71 -17.24 -20.79
C GLY A 62 0.78 -16.27 -20.06
N LEU A 63 -0.46 -16.12 -20.54
CA LEU A 63 -1.48 -15.28 -19.89
C LEU A 63 -1.89 -15.85 -18.52
N LEU A 64 -2.10 -17.16 -18.42
CA LEU A 64 -2.45 -17.82 -17.15
C LEU A 64 -1.33 -17.64 -16.13
N TRP A 65 -0.07 -17.79 -16.56
CA TRP A 65 1.10 -17.55 -15.71
C TRP A 65 1.19 -16.12 -15.22
N LEU A 66 0.91 -15.14 -16.09
CA LEU A 66 0.86 -13.74 -15.70
C LEU A 66 -0.22 -13.48 -14.65
N ILE A 67 -1.43 -14.04 -14.85
CA ILE A 67 -2.53 -13.92 -13.89
C ILE A 67 -2.15 -14.56 -12.55
N ALA A 68 -1.62 -15.77 -12.57
CA ALA A 68 -1.17 -16.48 -11.37
C ALA A 68 -0.06 -15.71 -10.63
N PHE A 69 0.91 -15.16 -11.37
CA PHE A 69 1.97 -14.34 -10.83
C PHE A 69 1.42 -13.09 -10.12
N ILE A 70 0.52 -12.34 -10.77
CA ILE A 70 -0.12 -11.15 -10.19
C ILE A 70 -0.90 -11.53 -8.93
N PHE A 71 -1.66 -12.63 -8.97
CA PHE A 71 -2.43 -13.10 -7.83
C PHE A 71 -1.52 -13.48 -6.64
N ILE A 72 -0.47 -14.26 -6.89
CA ILE A 72 0.52 -14.64 -5.87
C ILE A 72 1.21 -13.40 -5.31
N MET A 73 1.62 -12.47 -6.16
CA MET A 73 2.24 -11.21 -5.74
C MET A 73 1.33 -10.43 -4.78
N VAL A 74 0.06 -10.23 -5.14
CA VAL A 74 -0.91 -9.53 -4.28
C VAL A 74 -1.13 -10.28 -2.98
N ALA A 75 -1.28 -11.61 -3.03
CA ALA A 75 -1.44 -12.44 -1.84
C ALA A 75 -0.23 -12.32 -0.90
N LEU A 76 0.99 -12.38 -1.43
CA LEU A 76 2.23 -12.20 -0.66
C LEU A 76 2.34 -10.79 -0.06
N MET A 77 1.94 -9.75 -0.80
CA MET A 77 1.91 -8.37 -0.28
C MET A 77 0.94 -8.24 0.89
N LEU A 78 -0.29 -8.77 0.76
CA LEU A 78 -1.29 -8.76 1.83
C LEU A 78 -0.81 -9.55 3.06
N MET A 79 -0.17 -10.71 2.84
CA MET A 79 0.42 -11.51 3.89
C MET A 79 1.57 -10.77 4.59
N GLY A 80 2.47 -10.11 3.83
CA GLY A 80 3.54 -9.29 4.38
C GLY A 80 3.02 -8.12 5.22
N TYR A 81 1.96 -7.45 4.75
CA TYR A 81 1.28 -6.40 5.50
C TYR A 81 0.71 -6.92 6.83
N ALA A 82 0.00 -8.06 6.80
CA ALA A 82 -0.54 -8.70 7.99
C ALA A 82 0.57 -9.14 8.96
N LEU A 83 1.66 -9.70 8.45
CA LEU A 83 2.82 -10.12 9.23
C LEU A 83 3.49 -8.92 9.91
N GLY A 84 3.58 -7.76 9.26
CA GLY A 84 4.10 -6.55 9.90
C GLY A 84 3.24 -6.06 11.06
N TRP A 85 1.91 -6.20 10.98
CA TRP A 85 1.03 -5.93 12.12
C TRP A 85 1.23 -6.94 13.26
N LEU A 86 1.41 -8.21 12.93
CA LEU A 86 1.75 -9.25 13.92
C LEU A 86 3.09 -8.94 14.60
N LEU A 87 4.12 -8.55 13.84
CA LEU A 87 5.42 -8.17 14.40
C LEU A 87 5.32 -6.94 15.30
N ASN A 88 4.52 -5.93 14.95
CA ASN A 88 4.26 -4.80 15.85
C ASN A 88 3.67 -5.29 17.18
N ALA A 89 2.73 -6.24 17.16
CA ALA A 89 2.16 -6.83 18.36
C ALA A 89 3.19 -7.64 19.16
N LEU A 90 4.07 -8.41 18.50
CA LEU A 90 5.16 -9.14 19.14
C LEU A 90 6.22 -8.21 19.73
N ILE A 91 6.56 -7.12 19.06
CA ILE A 91 7.46 -6.07 19.57
C ILE A 91 6.85 -5.44 20.83
N ALA A 92 5.56 -5.10 20.80
CA ALA A 92 4.84 -4.63 21.99
C ALA A 92 4.90 -5.63 23.14
N ARG A 93 4.70 -6.93 22.84
CA ARG A 93 4.75 -8.00 23.84
C ARG A 93 6.13 -8.21 24.44
N TYR A 94 7.17 -8.34 23.62
CA TYR A 94 8.48 -8.83 24.06
C TYR A 94 9.48 -7.71 24.34
N ILE A 95 9.49 -6.65 23.53
CA ILE A 95 10.43 -5.54 23.68
C ILE A 95 9.88 -4.55 24.71
N PHE A 96 8.63 -4.13 24.54
CA PHE A 96 7.97 -3.21 25.48
C PHE A 96 7.34 -3.91 26.68
N ARG A 97 7.44 -5.25 26.76
CA ARG A 97 6.95 -6.09 27.87
C ARG A 97 5.47 -5.89 28.20
N TRP A 98 4.62 -5.58 27.21
CA TRP A 98 3.20 -5.38 27.46
C TRP A 98 2.51 -6.69 27.88
N PRO A 99 1.54 -6.64 28.82
CA PRO A 99 0.67 -7.78 29.12
C PRO A 99 -0.08 -8.25 27.86
N SER A 100 -0.29 -9.56 27.71
CA SER A 100 -0.98 -10.13 26.54
C SER A 100 -2.38 -9.55 26.34
N ALA A 101 -3.09 -9.26 27.44
CA ALA A 101 -4.39 -8.58 27.40
C ALA A 101 -4.29 -7.19 26.75
N LYS A 102 -3.30 -6.36 27.15
CA LYS A 102 -3.06 -5.03 26.57
C LYS A 102 -2.74 -5.13 25.07
N VAL A 103 -1.93 -6.10 24.66
CA VAL A 103 -1.61 -6.32 23.24
C VAL A 103 -2.87 -6.70 22.45
N CYS A 104 -3.66 -7.64 22.97
CA CYS A 104 -4.91 -8.06 22.32
C CYS A 104 -5.89 -6.88 22.20
N GLU A 105 -6.11 -6.15 23.28
CA GLU A 105 -6.94 -4.95 23.32
C GLU A 105 -6.50 -3.90 22.30
N THR A 106 -5.21 -3.58 22.23
CA THR A 106 -4.71 -2.56 21.31
C THR A 106 -4.78 -3.01 19.85
N PHE A 107 -4.32 -4.21 19.51
CA PHE A 107 -4.18 -4.63 18.11
C PHE A 107 -5.44 -5.26 17.51
N MET A 108 -6.21 -6.02 18.30
CA MET A 108 -7.42 -6.70 17.84
C MET A 108 -8.68 -5.85 18.04
N TYR A 109 -8.75 -5.14 19.18
CA TYR A 109 -9.91 -4.33 19.55
C TYR A 109 -9.69 -2.83 19.36
N SER A 110 -8.54 -2.43 18.84
CA SER A 110 -8.26 -1.02 18.57
C SER A 110 -8.29 -0.15 19.84
N ASN A 111 -8.19 -0.73 21.05
CA ASN A 111 -8.14 0.01 22.31
C ASN A 111 -6.72 0.54 22.53
N VAL A 112 -6.43 1.68 21.91
CA VAL A 112 -5.09 2.29 21.95
C VAL A 112 -4.83 2.90 23.34
N PRO A 113 -3.62 2.68 23.92
CA PRO A 113 -3.27 3.23 25.22
C PRO A 113 -3.34 4.76 25.24
N GLN A 114 -3.63 5.34 26.41
CA GLN A 114 -3.78 6.79 26.55
C GLN A 114 -2.48 7.54 26.19
N GLU A 115 -1.32 6.95 26.50
CA GLU A 115 -0.01 7.50 26.17
C GLU A 115 0.26 7.65 24.66
N TRP A 116 -0.45 6.88 23.83
CA TRP A 116 -0.35 6.96 22.37
C TRP A 116 -1.31 7.97 21.75
N ARG A 117 -2.34 8.36 22.52
CA ARG A 117 -3.32 9.36 22.09
C ARG A 117 -2.66 10.73 22.10
N LEU A 118 -3.18 11.61 21.26
CA LEU A 118 -2.84 13.02 21.28
C LEU A 118 -3.28 13.63 22.62
N ASP A 119 -2.39 14.34 23.29
CA ASP A 119 -2.72 15.13 24.48
C ASP A 119 -3.87 16.09 24.12
N PRO A 120 -4.99 16.15 24.86
CA PRO A 120 -6.11 17.07 24.63
C PRO A 120 -5.70 18.53 24.33
N ARG A 121 -4.59 19.01 24.88
CA ARG A 121 -4.06 20.35 24.60
C ARG A 121 -3.36 20.43 23.24
N ALA A 122 -2.63 19.37 22.87
CA ALA A 122 -2.13 19.20 21.50
C ALA A 122 -3.28 18.91 20.52
N THR A 123 -4.38 18.31 20.98
CA THR A 123 -5.58 17.98 20.21
C THR A 123 -6.24 19.22 19.63
N SER A 124 -6.07 20.43 20.19
CA SER A 124 -6.46 21.67 19.48
C SER A 124 -5.67 21.88 18.18
N LYS A 125 -4.34 21.74 18.21
CA LYS A 125 -3.48 21.82 17.01
C LYS A 125 -3.67 20.63 16.07
N THR A 126 -3.96 19.45 16.60
CA THR A 126 -4.13 18.26 15.76
C THR A 126 -5.56 18.11 15.24
N LEU A 127 -6.58 18.59 15.96
CA LEU A 127 -7.94 18.80 15.44
C LEU A 127 -7.93 19.87 14.37
N SER A 128 -7.15 20.94 14.52
CA SER A 128 -6.97 21.89 13.43
C SER A 128 -6.22 21.25 12.26
N ALA A 129 -5.27 20.34 12.50
CA ALA A 129 -4.59 19.58 11.44
C ALA A 129 -5.47 18.50 10.77
N SER A 130 -6.36 17.81 11.52
CA SER A 130 -7.30 16.82 10.99
C SER A 130 -8.50 17.51 10.34
N ALA A 131 -8.97 18.64 10.87
CA ALA A 131 -9.86 19.56 10.16
C ALA A 131 -9.18 20.10 8.90
N LYS A 132 -7.87 20.38 8.93
CA LYS A 132 -7.09 20.73 7.74
C LYS A 132 -6.99 19.55 6.76
N LEU A 133 -6.84 18.31 7.21
CA LEU A 133 -6.90 17.11 6.34
C LEU A 133 -8.30 16.88 5.75
N ARG A 134 -9.37 17.07 6.54
CA ARG A 134 -10.77 17.05 6.08
C ARG A 134 -11.00 18.15 5.04
N ASN A 135 -10.54 19.37 5.32
CA ASN A 135 -10.52 20.46 4.35
C ASN A 135 -9.64 20.13 3.14
N ASN A 136 -8.52 19.44 3.31
CA ASN A 136 -7.66 19.04 2.19
C ASN A 136 -8.39 18.04 1.30
N TRP A 137 -9.18 17.10 1.85
CA TRP A 137 -10.02 16.23 1.03
C TRP A 137 -11.13 17.02 0.34
N ALA A 138 -11.82 17.94 1.05
CA ALA A 138 -12.81 18.82 0.45
C ALA A 138 -12.22 19.65 -0.72
N ILE A 139 -11.04 20.25 -0.52
CA ILE A 139 -10.26 20.97 -1.55
C ILE A 139 -9.81 20.03 -2.67
N THR A 140 -9.42 18.79 -2.35
CA THR A 140 -9.04 17.80 -3.35
C THR A 140 -10.24 17.39 -4.20
N ARG A 141 -11.42 17.31 -3.58
CA ARG A 141 -12.68 16.97 -4.22
C ARG A 141 -13.16 18.06 -5.18
N THR A 142 -12.97 19.34 -4.84
CA THR A 142 -13.33 20.45 -5.76
C THR A 142 -12.51 20.44 -7.05
N LYS A 143 -11.28 19.91 -7.01
CA LYS A 143 -10.45 19.70 -8.21
C LYS A 143 -10.94 18.56 -9.10
N GLY A 144 -11.90 17.77 -8.63
CA GLY A 144 -12.57 16.71 -9.39
C GLY A 144 -11.85 15.36 -9.38
N ARG A 145 -12.63 14.30 -9.64
CA ARG A 145 -12.16 12.91 -9.63
C ARG A 145 -11.02 12.64 -10.60
N TRP A 146 -11.07 13.21 -11.80
CA TRP A 146 -10.10 12.95 -12.85
C TRP A 146 -8.73 13.52 -12.53
N ASN A 147 -8.69 14.73 -11.97
CA ASN A 147 -7.44 15.32 -11.50
C ASN A 147 -6.81 14.47 -10.38
N PHE A 148 -7.61 13.93 -9.46
CA PHE A 148 -7.11 13.01 -8.43
C PHE A 148 -6.50 11.75 -9.04
N ILE A 149 -7.22 11.10 -9.95
CA ILE A 149 -6.76 9.88 -10.61
C ILE A 149 -5.46 10.12 -11.38
N LEU A 150 -5.37 11.22 -12.15
CA LEU A 150 -4.17 11.59 -12.90
C LEU A 150 -2.99 11.89 -11.97
N VAL A 151 -3.16 12.78 -10.99
CA VAL A 151 -2.05 13.26 -10.16
C VAL A 151 -1.62 12.24 -9.11
N ARG A 152 -2.56 11.63 -8.40
CA ARG A 152 -2.24 10.71 -7.28
C ARG A 152 -2.22 9.25 -7.70
N GLY A 153 -3.02 8.87 -8.68
CA GLY A 153 -3.00 7.51 -9.24
C GLY A 153 -1.86 7.34 -10.24
N ILE A 154 -1.97 7.97 -11.40
CA ILE A 154 -1.02 7.78 -12.51
C ILE A 154 0.34 8.38 -12.19
N LEU A 155 0.42 9.68 -11.87
CA LEU A 155 1.71 10.34 -11.61
C LEU A 155 2.29 9.98 -10.25
N GLY A 156 1.44 9.85 -9.22
CA GLY A 156 1.87 9.57 -7.85
C GLY A 156 2.31 8.13 -7.60
N TRP A 157 1.72 7.16 -8.31
CA TRP A 157 2.00 5.74 -8.11
C TRP A 157 2.43 5.04 -9.40
N GLY A 158 1.71 5.24 -10.50
CA GLY A 158 2.02 4.61 -11.80
C GLY A 158 3.40 4.99 -12.34
N LEU A 159 3.78 6.27 -12.26
CA LEU A 159 5.07 6.75 -12.75
C LEU A 159 6.27 6.21 -11.94
N PRO A 160 6.29 6.27 -10.58
CA PRO A 160 7.34 5.59 -9.81
C PRO A 160 7.45 4.10 -10.14
N MET A 161 6.33 3.40 -10.31
CA MET A 161 6.32 1.99 -10.68
C MET A 161 6.86 1.76 -12.09
N PHE A 162 6.52 2.60 -13.07
CA PHE A 162 7.09 2.56 -14.41
C PHE A 162 8.61 2.74 -14.37
N LEU A 163 9.11 3.75 -13.65
CA LEU A 163 10.55 4.00 -13.54
C LEU A 163 11.28 2.83 -12.86
N GLY A 164 10.75 2.32 -11.76
CA GLY A 164 11.35 1.21 -11.02
C GLY A 164 11.31 -0.11 -11.77
N MET A 165 10.18 -0.44 -12.40
CA MET A 165 9.95 -1.77 -12.98
C MET A 165 10.26 -1.86 -14.47
N SER A 166 10.25 -0.74 -15.20
CA SER A 166 10.47 -0.70 -16.65
C SER A 166 11.79 -0.03 -17.02
N CYS A 167 12.18 1.05 -16.34
CA CYS A 167 13.46 1.73 -16.64
C CYS A 167 14.66 1.05 -15.97
N LEU A 168 14.52 0.59 -14.72
CA LEU A 168 15.64 -0.04 -14.01
C LEU A 168 16.22 -1.28 -14.73
N PRO A 169 15.40 -2.22 -15.27
CA PRO A 169 15.93 -3.38 -16.01
C PRO A 169 16.72 -3.01 -17.27
N VAL A 170 16.36 -1.89 -17.92
CA VAL A 170 17.08 -1.35 -19.07
C VAL A 170 18.43 -0.79 -18.63
N LEU A 171 18.46 -0.06 -17.51
CA LEU A 171 19.69 0.50 -16.94
C LEU A 171 20.67 -0.58 -16.44
N THR A 172 20.14 -1.68 -15.89
CA THR A 172 20.94 -2.82 -15.43
C THR A 172 21.32 -3.80 -16.56
N ARG A 173 21.12 -3.40 -17.83
CA ARG A 173 21.48 -4.14 -19.06
C ARG A 173 20.78 -5.50 -19.22
N HIS A 174 19.63 -5.71 -18.57
CA HIS A 174 18.85 -6.94 -18.76
C HIS A 174 17.93 -6.88 -19.99
N ILE A 175 17.63 -5.69 -20.53
CA ILE A 175 16.67 -5.49 -21.63
C ILE A 175 17.14 -4.36 -22.57
N GLN A 176 16.94 -4.49 -23.89
CA GLN A 176 17.23 -3.43 -24.85
C GLN A 176 16.17 -2.30 -24.82
N PRO A 177 16.58 -1.02 -24.82
CA PRO A 177 15.66 0.12 -24.83
C PRO A 177 15.03 0.30 -26.22
N THR A 178 13.87 -0.31 -26.45
CA THR A 178 13.11 -0.13 -27.70
C THR A 178 11.75 0.50 -27.43
N LEU A 179 11.19 1.22 -28.41
CA LEU A 179 9.83 1.76 -28.31
C LEU A 179 8.79 0.65 -28.11
N ALA A 180 9.00 -0.50 -28.77
CA ALA A 180 8.16 -1.68 -28.62
C ALA A 180 8.14 -2.22 -27.18
N TYR A 181 9.19 -1.98 -26.39
CA TYR A 181 9.23 -2.32 -24.97
C TYR A 181 8.54 -1.25 -24.11
N PHE A 182 8.86 0.04 -24.31
CA PHE A 182 8.35 1.10 -23.43
C PHE A 182 6.87 1.43 -23.63
N VAL A 183 6.35 1.39 -24.86
CA VAL A 183 4.95 1.77 -25.13
C VAL A 183 3.96 0.89 -24.35
N PRO A 184 4.04 -0.46 -24.39
CA PRO A 184 3.18 -1.31 -23.57
C PRO A 184 3.34 -1.08 -22.06
N GLN A 185 4.57 -0.80 -21.60
CA GLN A 185 4.82 -0.53 -20.17
C GLN A 185 4.16 0.78 -19.71
N ILE A 186 4.28 1.86 -20.50
CA ILE A 186 3.62 3.13 -20.20
C ILE A 186 2.09 2.93 -20.11
N ILE A 187 1.51 2.20 -21.05
CA ILE A 187 0.07 1.90 -21.06
C ILE A 187 -0.31 1.09 -19.81
N LEU A 188 0.42 0.01 -19.54
CA LEU A 188 0.17 -0.88 -18.39
C LEU A 188 0.21 -0.11 -17.07
N TRP A 189 1.28 0.64 -16.80
CA TRP A 189 1.46 1.36 -15.55
C TRP A 189 0.52 2.56 -15.41
N SER A 190 0.13 3.19 -16.53
CA SER A 190 -0.89 4.25 -16.53
C SER A 190 -2.27 3.70 -16.19
N LEU A 191 -2.66 2.56 -16.76
CA LEU A 191 -3.93 1.89 -16.44
C LEU A 191 -3.95 1.41 -14.98
N ALA A 192 -2.87 0.78 -14.52
CA ALA A 192 -2.76 0.32 -13.14
C ALA A 192 -2.82 1.50 -12.15
N GLY A 193 -2.08 2.58 -12.40
CA GLY A 193 -2.13 3.79 -11.59
C GLY A 193 -3.50 4.48 -11.63
N GLY A 194 -4.17 4.49 -12.78
CA GLY A 194 -5.53 5.00 -12.93
C GLY A 194 -6.54 4.22 -12.10
N LEU A 195 -6.50 2.89 -12.18
CA LEU A 195 -7.35 2.01 -11.39
C LEU A 195 -7.09 2.16 -9.88
N PHE A 196 -5.82 2.21 -9.48
CA PHE A 196 -5.43 2.48 -8.10
C PHE A 196 -5.99 3.82 -7.60
N GLY A 197 -5.80 4.89 -8.37
CA GLY A 197 -6.35 6.21 -8.06
C GLY A 197 -7.87 6.21 -7.92
N LEU A 198 -8.58 5.48 -8.79
CA LEU A 198 -10.03 5.34 -8.73
C LEU A 198 -10.50 4.61 -7.46
N ILE A 199 -9.84 3.50 -7.11
CA ILE A 199 -10.16 2.75 -5.89
C ILE A 199 -9.97 3.62 -4.65
N ILE A 200 -8.83 4.32 -4.56
CA ILE A 200 -8.55 5.24 -3.45
C ILE A 200 -9.59 6.36 -3.41
N TRP A 201 -9.95 6.97 -4.54
CA TRP A 201 -10.99 7.99 -4.60
C TRP A 201 -12.32 7.48 -4.05
N LEU A 202 -12.79 6.31 -4.51
CA LEU A 202 -14.05 5.73 -4.06
C LEU A 202 -14.03 5.42 -2.57
N PHE A 203 -12.90 4.91 -2.05
CA PHE A 203 -12.74 4.66 -0.63
C PHE A 203 -12.78 5.94 0.18
N SER A 204 -12.00 6.95 -0.20
CA SER A 204 -11.97 8.26 0.46
C SER A 204 -13.32 8.97 0.41
N GLU A 205 -14.04 8.91 -0.71
CA GLU A 205 -15.38 9.48 -0.86
C GLU A 205 -16.40 8.78 0.06
N ARG A 206 -16.34 7.44 0.18
CA ARG A 206 -17.17 6.69 1.11
C ARG A 206 -16.89 7.05 2.57
N GLN A 207 -15.62 7.23 2.93
CA GLN A 207 -15.25 7.63 4.29
C GLN A 207 -15.72 9.05 4.61
N PHE A 208 -15.52 9.99 3.68
CA PHE A 208 -15.95 11.38 3.84
C PHE A 208 -17.46 11.51 4.04
N ARG A 209 -18.26 10.75 3.28
CA ARG A 209 -19.73 10.72 3.45
C ARG A 209 -20.15 10.20 4.82
N LYS A 210 -19.59 9.07 5.25
CA LYS A 210 -19.90 8.49 6.56
C LYS A 210 -19.63 9.45 7.72
N GLN A 211 -18.56 10.24 7.63
CA GLN A 211 -18.22 11.22 8.65
C GLN A 211 -19.22 12.38 8.68
N HIS A 212 -19.62 12.92 7.53
CA HIS A 212 -20.58 14.02 7.47
C HIS A 212 -22.03 13.61 7.80
N ASP A 213 -22.44 12.38 7.45
CA ASP A 213 -23.78 11.87 7.80
C ASP A 213 -23.95 11.62 9.30
N THR A 214 -22.86 11.53 10.07
CA THR A 214 -22.89 11.34 11.54
C THR A 214 -22.94 12.68 12.30
N GLU A 215 -22.66 13.79 11.63
CA GLU A 215 -22.65 15.15 12.20
C GLU A 215 -23.95 15.95 11.91
N ALA A 216 -24.86 15.41 11.09
CA ALA A 216 -26.15 15.98 10.72
C ALA A 216 -27.31 15.32 11.49
#